data_AF-A0A7X8ZN36-F1
#
_entry.id   AF-A0A7X8ZN36-F1
#
_cell.length_a   1.000
_cell.length_b   1.000
_cell.length_c   1.000
_cell.angle_alpha   90.00
_cell.angle_beta   90.00
_cell.angle_gamma   90.00
#
_symmetry.space_group_name_H-M   'P 1'
#
loop_
_entity.id
_entity.type
_entity.pdbx_description
1 polymer ?
#
loop_
_entity_poly.entity_id
_entity_poly.type
_entity_poly.pdbx_seq_one_letter_code
_entity_poly.pdbx_strand_id
1 'polypeptide(L)'
;KARFTYNKITYPQGEDCYIIFGKESKGIPEEVLLAHPETTVRLPMVGDTRSLNLSNSVAIGVYEYYRQNEFKAFTQLGELHNHSWEEATWKK
;
A
#
# COMPACT_ATOMS: atom_id res chain seq x y z
N LYS A 1 -6.13 17.01 2.32
CA LYS A 1 -6.22 15.73 1.56
C LYS A 1 -5.06 15.66 0.57
N ALA A 2 -4.42 14.49 0.41
CA ALA A 2 -3.29 14.32 -0.51
C ALA A 2 -3.68 14.55 -1.99
N ARG A 3 -2.71 15.02 -2.80
CA ARG A 3 -2.89 15.28 -4.24
C ARG A 3 -2.83 14.01 -5.09
N PHE A 4 -2.02 13.03 -4.67
CA PHE A 4 -1.75 11.81 -5.43
C PHE A 4 -2.24 10.56 -4.70
N THR A 5 -2.62 9.55 -5.47
CA THR A 5 -2.91 8.22 -4.91
C THR A 5 -1.62 7.50 -4.54
N TYR A 6 -1.67 6.64 -3.54
CA TYR A 6 -0.50 5.93 -2.99
C TYR A 6 0.38 5.23 -4.05
N ASN A 7 -0.22 4.73 -5.13
CA ASN A 7 0.47 4.06 -6.23
C ASN A 7 1.04 4.99 -7.31
N LYS A 8 1.02 6.32 -7.11
CA LYS A 8 1.53 7.31 -8.08
C LYS A 8 2.88 7.91 -7.71
N ILE A 9 3.39 7.60 -6.52
CA ILE A 9 4.73 7.99 -6.10
C ILE A 9 5.70 6.82 -6.25
N THR A 10 6.99 7.12 -6.31
CA THR A 10 8.05 6.11 -6.26
C THR A 10 8.56 6.01 -4.83
N TYR A 11 8.51 4.81 -4.26
CA TYR A 11 9.08 4.54 -2.95
C TYR A 11 10.58 4.22 -3.08
N PRO A 12 11.41 4.61 -2.10
CA PRO A 12 12.85 4.31 -2.09
C PRO A 12 13.14 2.83 -2.34
N GLN A 13 14.22 2.56 -3.08
CA GLN A 13 14.71 1.21 -3.36
C GLN A 13 16.04 1.01 -2.64
N GLY A 14 16.19 -0.10 -1.92
CA GLY A 14 17.47 -0.46 -1.27
C GLY A 14 17.88 0.44 -0.09
N GLU A 15 16.98 1.28 0.41
CA GLU A 15 17.17 2.17 1.55
C GLU A 15 15.99 2.02 2.54
N ASP A 16 16.16 2.57 3.74
CA ASP A 16 15.08 2.60 4.74
C ASP A 16 13.91 3.45 4.25
N CYS A 17 12.70 2.88 4.30
CA CYS A 17 11.47 3.56 3.93
C CYS A 17 10.55 3.72 5.15
N TYR A 18 10.27 4.98 5.53
CA TYR A 18 9.35 5.31 6.60
C TYR A 18 7.99 5.72 6.03
N ILE A 19 6.94 4.95 6.35
CA ILE A 19 5.56 5.29 6.01
C ILE A 19 4.86 5.75 7.28
N ILE A 20 4.51 7.04 7.31
CA ILE A 20 3.91 7.68 8.49
C ILE A 20 2.39 7.67 8.36
N PHE A 21 1.72 7.25 9.43
CA PHE A 21 0.26 7.26 9.51
C PHE A 21 -0.19 8.18 10.65
N GLY A 22 -1.25 8.93 10.38
CA GLY A 22 -1.89 9.78 11.38
C GLY A 22 -2.78 9.00 12.34
N LYS A 23 -3.25 9.68 13.39
CA LYS A 23 -4.24 9.13 14.31
C LYS A 23 -5.55 8.85 13.56
N GLU A 24 -6.27 7.78 13.88
CA GLU A 24 -7.55 7.46 13.22
C GLU A 24 -8.56 8.61 13.27
N SER A 25 -8.63 9.30 14.42
CA SER A 25 -9.59 10.38 14.65
C SER A 25 -9.20 11.73 14.05
N LYS A 26 -7.91 12.00 13.88
CA LYS A 26 -7.40 13.34 13.54
C LYS A 26 -6.49 13.38 12.30
N GLY A 27 -6.10 12.22 11.78
CA GLY A 27 -5.13 12.13 10.70
C GLY A 27 -3.76 12.68 11.08
N ILE A 28 -3.03 13.09 10.05
CA ILE A 28 -1.75 13.80 10.15
C ILE A 28 -2.08 15.31 10.16
N PRO A 29 -1.44 16.13 11.00
CA PRO A 29 -1.66 17.58 11.01
C PRO A 29 -1.46 18.22 9.63
N GLU A 30 -2.31 19.19 9.27
CA GLU A 30 -2.32 19.77 7.92
C GLU A 30 -1.01 20.50 7.59
N GLU A 31 -0.35 21.08 8.58
CA GLU A 31 0.96 21.71 8.45
C GLU A 31 2.04 20.73 7.99
N VAL A 32 1.98 19.47 8.43
CA VAL A 32 2.91 18.41 7.99
C VAL A 32 2.59 18.00 6.56
N LEU A 33 1.30 17.87 6.22
CA LEU A 33 0.89 17.56 4.84
C LEU A 33 1.28 18.65 3.85
N LEU A 34 1.19 19.92 4.28
CA LEU A 34 1.58 21.09 3.49
C LEU A 34 3.10 21.19 3.33
N ALA A 35 3.87 20.80 4.34
CA ALA A 35 5.33 20.75 4.28
C ALA A 35 5.87 19.63 3.38
N HIS A 36 5.10 18.55 3.17
CA HIS A 36 5.51 17.38 2.41
C HIS A 36 4.51 16.99 1.30
N PRO A 37 4.17 17.89 0.37
CA PRO A 37 3.07 17.68 -0.57
C PRO A 37 3.37 16.60 -1.63
N GLU A 38 4.66 16.35 -1.92
CA GLU A 38 5.11 15.38 -2.93
C GLU A 38 5.14 13.93 -2.41
N THR A 39 5.39 13.75 -1.12
CA THR A 39 5.43 12.44 -0.45
C THR A 39 4.14 12.11 0.32
N THR A 40 3.20 13.06 0.34
CA THR A 40 1.86 12.86 0.92
C THR A 40 0.94 12.19 -0.10
N VAL A 41 0.41 11.02 0.26
CA VAL A 41 -0.48 10.22 -0.59
C VAL A 41 -1.82 9.92 0.07
N ARG A 42 -2.81 9.54 -0.75
CA ARG A 42 -4.11 9.04 -0.27
C ARG A 42 -4.44 7.65 -0.84
N LEU A 43 -5.20 6.90 -0.07
CA LEU A 43 -5.90 5.72 -0.55
C LEU A 43 -7.20 6.15 -1.25
N PRO A 44 -7.49 5.64 -2.47
CA PRO A 44 -8.80 5.78 -3.08
C PRO A 44 -9.89 5.16 -2.17
N MET A 45 -11.05 5.79 -2.11
CA MET A 45 -12.21 5.33 -1.33
C MET A 45 -13.48 5.51 -2.18
N VAL A 46 -14.44 4.60 -2.00
CA VAL A 46 -15.73 4.63 -2.71
C VAL A 46 -16.75 5.45 -1.91
N GLY A 47 -17.54 6.28 -2.60
CA GLY A 47 -18.66 7.02 -2.01
C GLY A 47 -18.26 7.95 -0.86
N ASP A 48 -19.11 7.98 0.17
CA ASP A 48 -18.98 8.87 1.34
C ASP A 48 -18.07 8.30 2.45
N THR A 49 -17.36 7.20 2.22
CA THR A 49 -16.43 6.64 3.20
C THR A 49 -15.32 7.65 3.51
N ARG A 50 -15.18 7.99 4.80
CA ARG A 50 -14.26 9.05 5.26
C ARG A 50 -12.82 8.58 5.44
N SER A 51 -12.63 7.31 5.80
CA SER A 51 -11.33 6.65 5.93
C SER A 51 -11.50 5.13 5.87
N LEU A 52 -10.44 4.43 5.47
CA LEU A 52 -10.29 3.02 5.83
C LEU A 52 -9.83 2.91 7.28
N ASN A 53 -10.04 1.74 7.89
CA ASN A 53 -9.39 1.42 9.16
C ASN A 53 -7.87 1.59 9.06
N LEU A 54 -7.21 1.98 10.15
CA LEU A 54 -5.76 2.22 10.14
C LEU A 54 -4.97 0.97 9.75
N SER A 55 -5.34 -0.21 10.25
CA SER A 55 -4.68 -1.48 9.93
C SER A 55 -4.71 -1.77 8.42
N ASN A 56 -5.86 -1.60 7.78
CA ASN A 56 -5.99 -1.77 6.33
C ASN A 56 -5.14 -0.74 5.57
N SER A 57 -5.10 0.49 6.05
CA SER A 57 -4.31 1.56 5.43
C SER A 57 -2.80 1.27 5.52
N VAL A 58 -2.36 0.76 6.67
CA VAL A 58 -0.98 0.31 6.90
C VAL A 58 -0.64 -0.85 5.98
N ALA A 59 -1.49 -1.88 5.93
CA ALA A 59 -1.28 -3.03 5.06
C ALA A 59 -1.13 -2.64 3.59
N ILE A 60 -1.99 -1.76 3.07
CA ILE A 60 -1.91 -1.28 1.68
C ILE A 60 -0.62 -0.50 1.43
N GLY A 61 -0.25 0.42 2.33
CA GLY A 61 0.99 1.21 2.18
C GLY A 61 2.24 0.34 2.17
N VAL A 62 2.32 -0.62 3.09
CA VAL A 62 3.43 -1.56 3.20
C VAL A 62 3.52 -2.49 1.98
N TYR A 63 2.39 -3.04 1.52
CA TYR A 63 2.40 -3.91 0.34
C TYR A 63 2.68 -3.15 -0.95
N GLU A 64 2.32 -1.86 -1.06
CA GLU A 64 2.73 -1.05 -2.22
C GLU A 64 4.24 -0.83 -2.25
N TYR A 65 4.85 -0.53 -1.11
CA TYR A 65 6.31 -0.46 -1.00
C TYR A 65 6.95 -1.75 -1.50
N TYR A 66 6.50 -2.90 -0.98
CA TYR A 66 7.05 -4.19 -1.41
C TYR A 66 6.73 -4.52 -2.87
N ARG A 67 5.56 -4.13 -3.39
CA ARG A 67 5.21 -4.31 -4.80
C ARG A 67 6.15 -3.54 -5.71
N GLN A 68 6.49 -2.30 -5.38
CA GLN A 68 7.48 -1.51 -6.13
C GLN A 68 8.89 -2.09 -6.01
N ASN A 69 9.21 -2.73 -4.88
CA ASN A 69 10.46 -3.44 -4.64
C ASN A 69 10.42 -4.92 -5.07
N GLU A 70 9.51 -5.29 -5.98
CA GLU A 70 9.39 -6.63 -6.58
C GLU A 70 9.24 -7.78 -5.56
N PHE A 71 8.74 -7.50 -4.35
CA PHE A 71 8.55 -8.47 -3.27
C PHE A 71 9.80 -9.34 -2.99
N LYS A 72 11.01 -8.81 -3.18
CA LYS A 72 12.28 -9.58 -3.10
C LYS A 72 12.48 -10.35 -1.79
N ALA A 73 11.86 -9.89 -0.70
CA ALA A 73 11.94 -10.50 0.63
C ALA A 73 10.76 -11.46 0.96
N PHE A 74 9.86 -11.73 0.02
CA PHE A 74 8.63 -12.49 0.27
C PHE A 74 8.54 -13.74 -0.60
N THR A 75 7.83 -14.74 -0.10
CA THR A 75 7.36 -15.86 -0.93
C THR A 75 6.37 -15.34 -1.97
N GLN A 76 6.64 -15.57 -3.25
CA GLN A 76 5.82 -15.07 -4.36
C GLN A 76 4.99 -16.14 -5.07
N LEU A 77 5.28 -17.41 -4.78
CA LEU A 77 4.58 -18.56 -5.33
C LEU A 77 3.88 -19.29 -4.19
N GLY A 78 2.60 -19.59 -4.38
CA GLY A 78 1.81 -20.40 -3.46
C GLY A 78 1.56 -21.77 -4.05
N GLU A 79 1.58 -22.79 -3.20
CA GLU A 79 1.19 -24.15 -3.55
C GLU A 79 -0.21 -24.45 -3.00
N LEU A 80 -0.97 -25.29 -3.71
CA LEU A 80 -2.25 -25.76 -3.21
C LEU A 80 -1.98 -26.85 -2.17
N HIS A 81 -2.80 -26.91 -1.11
CA HIS A 81 -2.59 -27.88 -0.04
C HIS A 81 -2.81 -29.34 -0.48
N ASN A 82 -3.76 -29.56 -1.40
CA ASN A 82 -4.23 -30.90 -1.78
C ASN A 82 -4.15 -31.20 -3.29
N HIS A 83 -3.64 -30.27 -4.10
CA HIS A 83 -3.68 -30.34 -5.57
C HIS A 83 -2.40 -29.79 -6.19
N SER A 84 -2.15 -30.07 -7.47
CA SER A 84 -1.12 -29.42 -8.27
C SER A 84 -1.71 -28.36 -9.20
N TRP A 85 -0.99 -27.25 -9.41
CA TRP A 85 -1.34 -26.28 -10.45
C TRP A 85 -1.29 -26.89 -11.87
N GLU A 86 -0.58 -28.00 -12.06
CA GLU A 86 -0.53 -28.73 -13.35
C GLU A 86 -1.87 -29.41 -13.70
N GLU A 87 -2.71 -29.68 -12.70
CA GLU A 87 -4.06 -30.24 -12.89
C GLU A 87 -5.05 -29.17 -13.40
N ALA A 88 -4.69 -27.89 -13.34
CA ALA A 88 -5.57 -26.80 -13.74
C ALA A 88 -5.86 -26.86 -15.25
N THR A 89 -7.14 -27.04 -15.59
CA THR A 89 -7.60 -27.09 -16.99
C THR A 89 -7.76 -25.70 -17.60
N TRP A 90 -7.58 -24.63 -16.82
CA TRP A 90 -7.64 -23.26 -17.30
C TRP A 90 -6.41 -22.95 -18.16
N LYS A 91 -6.59 -23.01 -19.48
CA LYS A 91 -5.66 -22.44 -20.46
C LYS A 91 -6.01 -20.96 -20.64
N LYS A 92 -5.04 -20.09 -20.38
CA LYS A 92 -5.11 -18.65 -20.71
C LYS A 92 -5.27 -18.44 -22.20
#